data_AF-A0A453PWE0-F1
#
_entry.id   AF-A0A453PWE0-F1
#
_cell.length_a   1.000
_cell.length_b   1.000
_cell.length_c   1.000
_cell.angle_alpha   90.00
_cell.angle_beta   90.00
_cell.angle_gamma   90.00
#
_symmetry.space_group_name_H-M   'P 1'
#
loop_
_entity.id
_entity.type
_entity.pdbx_description
1 polymer ?
#
loop_
_entity_poly.entity_id
_entity_poly.type
_entity_poly.pdbx_seq_one_letter_code
_entity_poly.pdbx_strand_id
1 'polypeptide(L)'
;KIGAGLRNLGNTCYLNSVLQCLTYTEPFVAYLQSGKHTSSSCRAAGFCALCALQNHVRCALQSTGKILTPVQFVKNLKCISRSFRYYRQEDAHELMVNLLESMHKCCLPSGIPSQSPSAYEKSLVHRIFGGRLRSQVRCASCSHCSSKLDPFLDLSLEIGNAATLVKALQNFTEEEALDGGEKQYNCQSCKKKVVAKKRFTIDKAPDVLTIHLKRFSPFNPGQKINKKVDFHPTLNLKPFVSNSEV
;
A
#
# COMPACT_ATOMS: atom_id res chain seq x y z
N LYS A 1 -14.89 -13.12 14.77
CA LYS A 1 -15.62 -12.41 15.85
C LYS A 1 -16.09 -11.07 15.31
N ILE A 2 -17.33 -10.66 15.58
CA ILE A 2 -17.80 -9.31 15.21
C ILE A 2 -17.27 -8.33 16.25
N GLY A 3 -16.44 -7.38 15.84
CA GLY A 3 -15.87 -6.35 16.70
C GLY A 3 -16.79 -5.14 16.90
N ALA A 4 -16.26 -4.13 17.58
CA ALA A 4 -16.96 -2.87 17.83
C ALA A 4 -17.09 -1.98 16.57
N GLY A 5 -18.13 -1.15 16.53
CA GLY A 5 -18.21 -0.01 15.62
C GLY A 5 -17.29 1.14 16.07
N LEU A 6 -17.04 2.12 15.18
CA LEU A 6 -16.21 3.29 15.50
C LEU A 6 -16.99 4.60 15.42
N ARG A 7 -16.88 5.42 16.47
CA ARG A 7 -17.48 6.75 16.51
C ARG A 7 -16.80 7.66 15.49
N ASN A 8 -17.60 8.39 14.70
CA ASN A 8 -17.08 9.46 13.85
C ASN A 8 -16.85 10.71 14.71
N LEU A 9 -15.61 11.21 14.72
CA LEU A 9 -15.15 12.37 15.48
C LEU A 9 -15.11 13.66 14.63
N GLY A 10 -15.96 13.75 13.62
CA GLY A 10 -16.02 14.86 12.66
C GLY A 10 -15.18 14.57 11.41
N ASN A 11 -15.84 14.16 10.33
CA ASN A 11 -15.21 13.80 9.05
C ASN A 11 -14.12 12.71 9.12
N THR A 12 -14.18 11.81 10.11
CA THR A 12 -13.17 10.74 10.33
C THR A 12 -13.58 9.38 9.75
N CYS A 13 -14.55 9.33 8.84
CA CYS A 13 -15.00 8.07 8.24
C CYS A 13 -13.90 7.39 7.41
N TYR A 14 -13.02 8.15 6.75
CA TYR A 14 -11.83 7.63 6.04
C TYR A 14 -10.89 6.88 6.98
N LEU A 15 -10.77 7.33 8.24
CA LEU A 15 -9.97 6.67 9.27
C LEU A 15 -10.67 5.43 9.80
N ASN A 16 -11.96 5.54 10.08
CA ASN A 16 -12.73 4.42 10.62
C ASN A 16 -12.77 3.24 9.62
N SER A 17 -12.91 3.50 8.33
CA SER A 17 -12.91 2.44 7.31
C SER A 17 -11.56 1.71 7.25
N VAL A 18 -10.44 2.45 7.26
CA VAL A 18 -9.08 1.86 7.27
C VAL A 18 -8.84 1.04 8.53
N LEU A 19 -9.17 1.57 9.71
CA LEU A 19 -8.99 0.86 10.97
C LEU A 19 -9.82 -0.43 11.04
N GLN A 20 -11.06 -0.40 10.53
CA GLN A 20 -11.90 -1.59 10.45
C GLN A 20 -11.28 -2.63 9.51
N CYS A 21 -10.85 -2.25 8.32
CA CYS A 21 -10.18 -3.17 7.39
C CYS A 21 -8.96 -3.84 8.03
N LEU A 22 -8.06 -3.06 8.65
CA LEU A 22 -6.88 -3.60 9.32
C LEU A 22 -7.22 -4.50 10.52
N THR A 23 -8.30 -4.20 11.24
CA THR A 23 -8.76 -4.98 12.40
C THR A 23 -9.26 -6.38 12.04
N TYR A 24 -9.63 -6.60 10.78
CA TYR A 24 -10.07 -7.91 10.29
C TYR A 24 -9.07 -8.59 9.34
N THR A 25 -7.86 -8.03 9.19
CA THR A 25 -6.77 -8.70 8.46
C THR A 25 -6.12 -9.76 9.36
N GLU A 26 -6.53 -11.01 9.21
CA GLU A 26 -6.18 -12.10 10.14
C GLU A 26 -4.68 -12.30 10.39
N PRO A 27 -3.78 -12.39 9.37
CA PRO A 27 -2.34 -12.54 9.63
C PRO A 27 -1.77 -11.38 10.45
N PHE A 28 -2.31 -10.18 10.25
CA PHE A 28 -1.87 -8.98 10.94
C PHE A 28 -2.38 -8.94 12.38
N VAL A 29 -3.66 -9.26 12.60
CA VAL A 29 -4.27 -9.38 13.92
C VAL A 29 -3.56 -10.44 14.76
N ALA A 30 -3.28 -11.62 14.19
CA ALA A 30 -2.58 -12.70 14.87
C ALA A 30 -1.21 -12.24 15.37
N TYR A 31 -0.46 -11.48 14.56
CA TYR A 31 0.80 -10.90 15.00
C TYR A 31 0.60 -9.87 16.11
N LEU A 32 -0.33 -8.92 15.96
CA LEU A 32 -0.57 -7.89 16.98
C LEU A 32 -0.97 -8.51 18.33
N GLN A 33 -1.76 -9.59 18.30
CA GLN A 33 -2.18 -10.32 19.50
C GLN A 33 -1.06 -11.17 20.12
N SER A 34 -0.04 -11.56 19.34
CA SER A 34 1.13 -12.27 19.88
C SER A 34 1.94 -11.43 20.88
N GLY A 35 1.70 -10.11 20.96
CA GLY A 35 2.35 -9.23 21.91
C GLY A 35 3.83 -9.01 21.64
N LYS A 36 4.35 -9.38 20.46
CA LYS A 36 5.77 -9.20 20.09
C LYS A 36 6.23 -7.74 20.05
N HIS A 37 5.30 -6.78 20.01
CA HIS A 37 5.57 -5.36 20.18
C HIS A 37 4.95 -4.86 21.49
N THR A 38 5.63 -5.12 22.61
CA THR A 38 5.28 -4.63 23.95
C THR A 38 5.85 -3.25 24.24
N SER A 39 5.41 -2.63 25.33
CA SER A 39 6.00 -1.40 25.90
C SER A 39 7.50 -1.50 26.16
N SER A 40 8.03 -2.68 26.51
CA SER A 40 9.47 -2.89 26.73
C SER A 40 10.28 -3.03 25.44
N SER A 41 9.65 -3.46 24.34
CA SER A 41 10.29 -3.60 23.02
C SER A 41 10.09 -2.38 22.12
N CYS A 42 9.09 -1.55 22.41
CA CYS A 42 8.79 -0.33 21.68
C CYS A 42 9.82 0.75 22.01
N ARG A 43 10.45 1.31 20.98
CA ARG A 43 11.48 2.35 21.12
C ARG A 43 10.99 3.75 20.79
N ALA A 44 9.69 3.92 20.54
CA ALA A 44 9.11 5.21 20.19
C ALA A 44 9.03 6.10 21.44
N ALA A 45 9.63 7.28 21.40
CA ALA A 45 9.54 8.29 22.46
C ALA A 45 8.17 9.02 22.51
N GLY A 46 7.22 8.65 21.65
CA GLY A 46 5.92 9.31 21.52
C GLY A 46 4.89 8.39 20.87
N PHE A 47 4.14 8.91 19.88
CA PHE A 47 3.14 8.10 19.18
C PHE A 47 3.79 6.93 18.42
N CYS A 48 3.43 5.71 18.80
CA CYS A 48 3.72 4.50 18.04
C CYS A 48 2.43 4.00 17.37
N ALA A 49 2.40 4.04 16.04
CA ALA A 49 1.25 3.58 15.25
C ALA A 49 0.94 2.10 15.51
N LEU A 50 1.97 1.27 15.71
CA LEU A 50 1.81 -0.16 15.92
C LEU A 50 1.21 -0.47 17.30
N CYS A 51 1.68 0.21 18.36
CA CYS A 51 1.08 0.11 19.70
C CYS A 51 -0.37 0.58 19.71
N ALA A 52 -0.65 1.71 19.05
CA ALA A 52 -2.01 2.24 18.93
C ALA A 52 -2.95 1.24 18.25
N LEU A 53 -2.49 0.61 17.16
CA LEU A 53 -3.28 -0.39 16.44
C LEU A 53 -3.44 -1.68 17.22
N GLN A 54 -2.39 -2.17 17.88
CA GLN A 54 -2.46 -3.34 18.75
C GLN A 54 -3.51 -3.16 19.85
N ASN A 55 -3.50 -2.01 20.52
CA ASN A 55 -4.51 -1.70 21.54
C ASN A 55 -5.91 -1.57 20.94
N HIS A 56 -6.04 -0.93 19.78
CA HIS A 56 -7.31 -0.82 19.06
C HIS A 56 -7.90 -2.17 18.71
N VAL A 57 -7.13 -3.06 18.08
CA VAL A 57 -7.55 -4.41 17.68
C VAL A 57 -7.99 -5.21 18.89
N ARG A 58 -7.23 -5.17 19.99
CA ARG A 58 -7.58 -5.84 21.25
C ARG A 58 -8.94 -5.35 21.76
N CYS A 59 -9.12 -4.04 21.88
CA CYS A 59 -10.38 -3.47 22.36
C CYS A 59 -11.55 -3.76 21.41
N ALA A 60 -11.35 -3.60 20.09
CA ALA A 60 -12.38 -3.76 19.07
C ALA A 60 -12.94 -5.18 19.06
N LEU A 61 -12.06 -6.19 19.07
CA LEU A 61 -12.46 -7.60 19.02
C LEU A 61 -13.05 -8.13 20.34
N GLN A 62 -12.88 -7.41 21.45
CA GLN A 62 -13.46 -7.73 22.76
C GLN A 62 -14.76 -6.96 23.05
N SER A 63 -15.14 -6.00 22.21
CA SER A 63 -16.22 -5.05 22.47
C SER A 63 -17.37 -5.19 21.48
N THR A 64 -17.77 -6.43 21.17
CA THR A 64 -18.90 -6.72 20.26
C THR A 64 -20.14 -5.92 20.63
N GLY A 65 -20.78 -5.30 19.63
CA GLY A 65 -21.98 -4.48 19.80
C GLY A 65 -21.76 -3.10 20.43
N LYS A 66 -20.52 -2.76 20.81
CA LYS A 66 -20.18 -1.44 21.37
C LYS A 66 -19.62 -0.52 20.29
N ILE A 67 -19.48 0.75 20.65
CA ILE A 67 -18.86 1.80 19.83
C ILE A 67 -17.57 2.25 20.52
N LEU A 68 -16.43 2.09 19.85
CA LEU A 68 -15.16 2.63 20.31
C LEU A 68 -14.90 4.01 19.71
N THR A 69 -14.18 4.83 20.45
CA THR A 69 -13.80 6.17 20.01
C THR A 69 -12.29 6.20 19.73
N PRO A 70 -11.84 6.30 18.46
CA PRO A 70 -10.42 6.18 18.10
C PRO A 70 -9.62 7.47 18.36
N VAL A 71 -9.76 8.04 19.55
CA VAL A 71 -9.15 9.33 19.93
C VAL A 71 -7.63 9.32 19.75
N GLN A 72 -6.97 8.20 20.05
CA GLN A 72 -5.52 8.08 19.95
C GLN A 72 -5.02 8.29 18.51
N PHE A 73 -5.73 7.79 17.51
CA PHE A 73 -5.35 8.01 16.11
C PHE A 73 -5.67 9.43 15.67
N VAL A 74 -6.86 9.94 16.01
CA VAL A 74 -7.27 11.29 15.60
C VAL A 74 -6.30 12.34 16.15
N LYS A 75 -6.00 12.31 17.45
CA LYS A 75 -5.03 13.25 18.09
C LYS A 75 -3.61 13.16 17.55
N ASN A 76 -3.25 12.04 16.91
CA ASN A 76 -1.91 11.80 16.37
C ASN A 76 -1.88 11.70 14.83
N LEU A 77 -2.91 12.21 14.13
CA LEU A 77 -2.96 12.19 12.66
C LEU A 77 -1.71 12.81 12.03
N LYS A 78 -1.20 13.91 12.60
CA LYS A 78 0.01 14.58 12.13
C LYS A 78 1.30 13.77 12.30
N CYS A 79 1.29 12.79 13.21
CA CYS A 79 2.39 11.83 13.37
C CYS A 79 2.34 10.72 12.29
N ILE A 80 1.17 10.47 11.71
CA ILE A 80 0.98 9.52 10.60
C ILE A 80 1.34 10.21 9.28
N SER A 81 0.76 11.38 9.00
CA SER A 81 1.14 12.25 7.90
C SER A 81 0.94 13.71 8.27
N ARG A 82 1.92 14.56 7.95
CA ARG A 82 1.87 16.01 8.22
C ARG A 82 0.76 16.73 7.45
N SER A 83 0.31 16.14 6.34
CA SER A 83 -0.71 16.72 5.46
C SER A 83 -2.11 16.68 6.07
N PHE A 84 -2.39 15.69 6.93
CA PHE A 84 -3.74 15.50 7.48
C PHE A 84 -4.16 16.60 8.44
N ARG A 85 -5.42 17.01 8.31
CA ARG A 85 -6.03 18.03 9.16
C ARG A 85 -7.23 17.48 9.91
N TYR A 86 -7.40 17.96 11.14
CA TYR A 86 -8.59 17.65 11.93
C TYR A 86 -9.85 18.14 11.23
N TYR A 87 -10.94 17.38 11.36
CA TYR A 87 -12.27 17.71 10.87
C TYR A 87 -12.41 17.89 9.36
N ARG A 88 -11.41 17.50 8.56
CA ARG A 88 -11.50 17.45 7.10
C ARG A 88 -11.75 16.03 6.60
N GLN A 89 -12.43 15.94 5.47
CA GLN A 89 -12.43 14.72 4.67
C GLN A 89 -11.05 14.57 4.04
N GLU A 90 -10.51 13.36 4.08
CA GLU A 90 -9.17 13.03 3.58
C GLU A 90 -9.25 11.74 2.76
N ASP A 91 -8.21 11.43 1.99
CA ASP A 91 -8.13 10.18 1.23
C ASP A 91 -7.81 9.00 2.17
N ALA A 92 -8.69 7.99 2.15
CA ALA A 92 -8.51 6.77 2.94
C ALA A 92 -7.30 5.95 2.47
N HIS A 93 -6.98 5.96 1.16
CA HIS A 93 -5.79 5.29 0.63
C HIS A 93 -4.52 5.97 1.14
N GLU A 94 -4.47 7.30 1.10
CA GLU A 94 -3.35 8.06 1.65
C GLU A 94 -3.16 7.77 3.15
N LEU A 95 -4.25 7.70 3.93
CA LEU A 95 -4.15 7.37 5.35
C LEU A 95 -3.60 5.96 5.55
N MET A 96 -4.13 4.98 4.82
CA MET A 96 -3.72 3.59 4.95
C MET A 96 -2.24 3.41 4.64
N VAL A 97 -1.75 3.96 3.53
CA VAL A 97 -0.32 3.87 3.15
C VAL A 97 0.57 4.53 4.19
N ASN A 98 0.23 5.76 4.63
CA ASN A 98 1.01 6.45 5.65
C ASN A 98 0.96 5.75 7.01
N LEU A 99 -0.16 5.12 7.37
CA LEU A 99 -0.29 4.36 8.61
C LEU A 99 0.56 3.08 8.58
N LEU A 100 0.53 2.33 7.47
CA LEU A 100 1.40 1.17 7.26
C LEU A 100 2.88 1.58 7.30
N GLU A 101 3.26 2.67 6.64
CA GLU A 101 4.62 3.21 6.65
C GLU A 101 5.07 3.67 8.05
N SER A 102 4.17 4.29 8.81
CA SER A 102 4.42 4.67 10.21
C SER A 102 4.69 3.42 11.07
N MET A 103 3.87 2.37 10.90
CA MET A 103 4.09 1.08 11.58
C MET A 103 5.37 0.37 11.12
N HIS A 104 5.71 0.46 9.84
CA HIS A 104 6.97 -0.06 9.30
C HIS A 104 8.15 0.56 10.05
N LYS A 105 8.18 1.90 10.17
CA LYS A 105 9.21 2.64 10.91
C LYS A 105 9.25 2.27 12.39
N CYS A 106 8.10 2.09 13.05
CA CYS A 106 8.03 1.66 14.45
C CYS A 106 8.63 0.26 14.69
N CYS A 107 8.70 -0.60 13.67
CA CYS A 107 9.31 -1.94 13.79
C CYS A 107 10.84 -1.92 13.64
N LEU A 108 11.44 -0.83 13.17
CA LEU A 108 12.85 -0.82 12.80
C LEU A 108 13.76 -0.56 14.01
N PRO A 109 14.90 -1.26 14.09
CA PRO A 109 15.98 -0.88 15.00
C PRO A 109 16.49 0.54 14.74
N SER A 110 16.95 1.21 15.79
CA SER A 110 17.56 2.53 15.70
C SER A 110 18.74 2.54 14.73
N GLY A 111 18.82 3.56 13.87
CA GLY A 111 19.90 3.73 12.91
C GLY A 111 19.74 2.94 11.60
N ILE A 112 18.71 2.11 11.44
CA ILE A 112 18.43 1.45 10.16
C ILE A 112 17.64 2.40 9.25
N PRO A 113 18.12 2.74 8.04
CA PRO A 113 17.34 3.49 7.07
C PRO A 113 16.10 2.70 6.66
N SER A 114 14.91 3.32 6.74
CA SER A 114 13.64 2.65 6.44
C SER A 114 13.54 2.13 5.01
N GLN A 115 14.29 2.74 4.09
CA GLN A 115 14.30 2.35 2.68
C GLN A 115 15.33 1.26 2.34
N SER A 116 16.06 0.74 3.33
CA SER A 116 17.07 -0.30 3.10
C SER A 116 16.43 -1.67 2.87
N PRO A 117 17.04 -2.56 2.06
CA PRO A 117 16.56 -3.93 1.88
C PRO A 117 16.36 -4.68 3.20
N SER A 118 17.31 -4.53 4.13
CA SER A 118 17.25 -5.12 5.48
C SER A 118 16.04 -4.64 6.28
N ALA A 119 15.63 -3.38 6.11
CA ALA A 119 14.44 -2.84 6.78
C ALA A 119 13.15 -3.50 6.28
N TYR A 120 13.01 -3.68 4.96
CA TYR A 120 11.84 -4.31 4.37
C TYR A 120 11.73 -5.79 4.78
N GLU A 121 12.84 -6.53 4.82
CA GLU A 121 12.84 -7.94 5.23
C GLU A 121 12.44 -8.15 6.70
N LYS A 122 12.88 -7.25 7.59
CA LYS A 122 12.64 -7.36 9.04
C LYS A 122 11.31 -6.77 9.47
N SER A 123 10.70 -5.92 8.65
CA SER A 123 9.46 -5.25 9.00
C SER A 123 8.27 -6.20 9.00
N LEU A 124 7.47 -6.17 10.08
CA LEU A 124 6.17 -6.84 10.11
C LEU A 124 5.29 -6.43 8.92
N VAL A 125 5.24 -5.13 8.64
CA VAL A 125 4.36 -4.56 7.62
C VAL A 125 4.72 -5.14 6.25
N HIS A 126 6.00 -5.17 5.90
CA HIS A 126 6.44 -5.71 4.61
C HIS A 126 6.45 -7.24 4.56
N ARG A 127 6.47 -7.94 5.70
CA ARG A 127 6.23 -9.39 5.70
C ARG A 127 4.80 -9.74 5.29
N ILE A 128 3.81 -8.96 5.73
CA ILE A 128 2.39 -9.25 5.49
C ILE A 128 1.88 -8.58 4.21
N PHE A 129 2.06 -7.27 4.10
CA PHE A 129 1.53 -6.45 3.00
C PHE A 129 2.56 -6.17 1.90
N GLY A 130 3.84 -6.46 2.17
CA GLY A 130 4.94 -6.11 1.28
C GLY A 130 5.09 -7.07 0.10
N GLY A 131 4.95 -6.53 -1.10
CA GLY A 131 5.33 -7.20 -2.34
C GLY A 131 6.54 -6.54 -2.99
N ARG A 132 6.94 -7.05 -4.15
CA ARG A 132 7.93 -6.42 -5.03
C ARG A 132 7.40 -6.37 -6.46
N LEU A 133 7.52 -5.22 -7.10
CA LEU A 133 7.33 -5.04 -8.54
C LEU A 133 8.67 -5.18 -9.24
N ARG A 134 8.64 -5.76 -10.44
CA ARG A 134 9.74 -5.74 -11.40
C ARG A 134 9.40 -4.75 -12.50
N SER A 135 10.15 -3.67 -12.57
CA SER A 135 10.12 -2.69 -13.67
C SER A 135 11.19 -3.07 -14.68
N GLN A 136 10.79 -3.45 -15.89
CA GLN A 136 11.71 -3.74 -16.99
C GLN A 136 11.58 -2.68 -18.07
N VAL A 137 12.72 -2.19 -18.54
CA VAL A 137 12.83 -1.29 -19.70
C VAL A 137 13.75 -1.92 -20.72
N ARG A 138 13.21 -2.26 -21.90
CA ARG A 138 13.94 -2.86 -23.01
C ARG A 138 14.12 -1.84 -24.13
N CYS A 139 15.37 -1.54 -24.45
CA CYS A 139 15.72 -0.68 -25.58
C CYS A 139 15.29 -1.34 -26.89
N ALA A 140 14.56 -0.62 -27.75
CA ALA A 140 14.13 -1.15 -29.05
C ALA A 140 15.29 -1.18 -30.08
N SER A 141 16.36 -0.41 -29.88
CA SER A 141 17.49 -0.32 -30.82
C SER A 141 18.57 -1.37 -30.57
N CYS A 142 18.94 -1.65 -29.31
CA CYS A 142 20.03 -2.57 -28.97
C CYS A 142 19.59 -3.76 -28.13
N SER A 143 18.30 -3.90 -27.82
CA SER A 143 17.73 -4.96 -26.99
C SER A 143 18.24 -5.03 -25.55
N HIS A 144 19.11 -4.11 -25.10
CA HIS A 144 19.54 -4.00 -23.71
C HIS A 144 18.32 -3.85 -22.79
N CYS A 145 18.25 -4.68 -21.74
CA CYS A 145 17.16 -4.70 -20.78
C CYS A 145 17.67 -4.26 -19.41
N SER A 146 17.09 -3.17 -18.89
CA SER A 146 17.26 -2.74 -17.52
C SER A 146 16.12 -3.31 -16.67
N SER A 147 16.43 -3.85 -15.49
CA SER A 147 15.45 -4.39 -14.56
C SER A 147 15.67 -3.80 -13.18
N LYS A 148 14.60 -3.27 -12.56
CA LYS A 148 14.61 -2.75 -11.19
C LYS A 148 13.55 -3.47 -10.36
N LEU A 149 13.88 -3.79 -9.12
CA LEU A 149 12.95 -4.34 -8.15
C LEU A 149 12.55 -3.25 -7.15
N ASP A 150 11.26 -2.94 -7.09
CA ASP A 150 10.71 -1.89 -6.24
C ASP A 150 9.72 -2.50 -5.23
N PRO A 151 9.91 -2.29 -3.92
CA PRO A 151 8.96 -2.75 -2.91
C PRO A 151 7.64 -1.97 -3.01
N PHE A 152 6.52 -2.62 -2.67
CA PHE A 152 5.21 -1.98 -2.59
C PHE A 152 4.40 -2.48 -1.39
N LEU A 153 3.42 -1.69 -0.96
CA LEU A 153 2.42 -2.06 0.07
C LEU A 153 0.99 -2.18 -0.49
N ASP A 154 0.77 -1.62 -1.68
CA ASP A 154 -0.47 -1.71 -2.43
C ASP A 154 -0.20 -1.66 -3.95
N LEU A 155 -1.18 -2.11 -4.73
CA LEU A 155 -1.25 -1.86 -6.17
C LEU A 155 -2.35 -0.83 -6.45
N SER A 156 -1.93 0.34 -6.90
CA SER A 156 -2.83 1.43 -7.31
C SER A 156 -3.12 1.35 -8.81
N LEU A 157 -4.32 0.88 -9.16
CA LEU A 157 -4.70 0.54 -10.53
C LEU A 157 -5.50 1.65 -11.22
N GLU A 158 -5.11 1.95 -12.47
CA GLU A 158 -5.92 2.77 -13.36
C GLU A 158 -7.16 1.98 -13.80
N ILE A 159 -8.32 2.58 -13.59
CA ILE A 159 -9.60 1.93 -13.92
C ILE A 159 -10.31 2.56 -15.09
N GLY A 160 -9.84 3.69 -15.65
CA GLY A 160 -10.54 4.44 -16.72
C GLY A 160 -11.07 3.56 -17.86
N ASN A 161 -10.22 2.65 -18.36
CA ASN A 161 -10.53 1.72 -19.45
C ASN A 161 -10.65 0.24 -19.01
N ALA A 162 -10.91 -0.02 -17.72
CA ALA A 162 -11.12 -1.36 -17.19
C ALA A 162 -12.48 -1.51 -16.50
N ALA A 163 -13.28 -2.50 -16.91
CA ALA A 163 -14.57 -2.83 -16.28
C ALA A 163 -14.44 -3.88 -15.16
N THR A 164 -13.33 -4.64 -15.14
CA THR A 164 -13.05 -5.68 -14.15
C THR A 164 -11.70 -5.44 -13.50
N LEU A 165 -11.51 -5.96 -12.28
CA LEU A 165 -10.22 -5.94 -11.58
C LEU A 165 -9.13 -6.65 -12.38
N VAL A 166 -9.47 -7.80 -12.99
CA VAL A 166 -8.54 -8.57 -13.83
C VAL A 166 -8.08 -7.71 -15.01
N LYS A 167 -8.98 -6.98 -15.69
CA LYS A 167 -8.60 -6.09 -16.80
C LYS A 167 -7.74 -4.92 -16.31
N ALA A 168 -8.00 -4.39 -15.12
CA ALA A 168 -7.16 -3.33 -14.54
C ALA A 168 -5.72 -3.82 -14.25
N LEU A 169 -5.57 -5.05 -13.75
CA LEU A 169 -4.26 -5.69 -13.54
C LEU A 169 -3.56 -6.04 -14.86
N GLN A 170 -4.32 -6.47 -15.89
CA GLN A 170 -3.78 -6.67 -17.24
C GLN A 170 -3.21 -5.35 -17.77
N ASN A 171 -3.97 -4.26 -17.74
CA ASN A 171 -3.50 -2.96 -18.19
C ASN A 171 -2.28 -2.47 -17.36
N PHE A 172 -2.26 -2.74 -16.05
CA PHE A 172 -1.14 -2.38 -15.17
C PHE A 172 0.15 -3.14 -15.53
N THR A 173 0.05 -4.37 -16.04
CA THR A 173 1.19 -5.22 -16.42
C THR A 173 1.43 -5.31 -17.93
N GLU A 174 0.70 -4.50 -18.70
CA GLU A 174 0.84 -4.39 -20.14
C GLU A 174 2.15 -3.67 -20.49
N GLU A 175 2.72 -4.01 -21.65
CA GLU A 175 3.92 -3.35 -22.14
C GLU A 175 3.53 -1.99 -22.75
N GLU A 176 4.11 -0.91 -22.24
CA GLU A 176 3.93 0.44 -22.76
C GLU A 176 5.16 0.90 -23.56
N ALA A 177 4.93 1.64 -24.65
CA ALA A 177 6.00 2.28 -25.41
C ALA A 177 6.43 3.60 -24.76
N LEU A 178 7.75 3.80 -24.65
CA LEU A 178 8.39 5.04 -24.25
C LEU A 178 8.90 5.76 -25.51
N ASP A 179 7.98 6.31 -26.31
CA ASP A 179 8.22 6.80 -27.68
C ASP A 179 8.09 8.33 -27.85
N GLY A 180 7.38 9.03 -26.97
CA GLY A 180 7.07 10.46 -27.13
C GLY A 180 8.00 11.45 -26.38
N GLY A 181 8.77 12.26 -27.12
CA GLY A 181 9.40 13.50 -26.62
C GLY A 181 10.22 13.34 -25.33
N GLU A 182 9.82 14.00 -24.24
CA GLU A 182 10.48 13.89 -22.93
C GLU A 182 10.40 12.49 -22.29
N LYS A 183 9.50 11.61 -22.76
CA LYS A 183 9.37 10.24 -22.27
C LYS A 183 10.36 9.26 -22.91
N GLN A 184 11.17 9.70 -23.88
CA GLN A 184 12.18 8.83 -24.49
C GLN A 184 13.19 8.35 -23.46
N TYR A 185 13.46 7.04 -23.47
CA TYR A 185 14.37 6.41 -22.52
C TYR A 185 15.83 6.70 -22.90
N ASN A 186 16.64 7.15 -21.95
CA ASN A 186 18.08 7.26 -22.15
C ASN A 186 18.74 5.90 -21.91
N CYS A 187 19.08 5.21 -22.99
CA CYS A 187 19.66 3.87 -22.89
C CYS A 187 21.13 3.95 -22.45
N GLN A 188 21.48 3.23 -21.38
CA GLN A 188 22.85 3.16 -20.85
C GLN A 188 23.85 2.54 -21.85
N SER A 189 23.38 1.57 -22.65
CA SER A 189 24.20 0.92 -23.68
C SER A 189 24.36 1.79 -24.93
N CYS A 190 23.29 2.41 -25.44
CA CYS A 190 23.37 3.28 -26.62
C CYS A 190 23.87 4.70 -26.31
N LYS A 191 23.87 5.10 -25.04
CA LYS A 191 24.19 6.45 -24.54
C LYS A 191 23.40 7.58 -25.22
N LYS A 192 22.16 7.30 -25.62
CA LYS A 192 21.26 8.25 -26.28
C LYS A 192 19.79 7.96 -25.96
N LYS A 193 18.94 8.95 -26.22
CA LYS A 193 17.48 8.79 -26.18
C LYS A 193 17.02 7.84 -27.29
N VAL A 194 16.23 6.84 -26.90
CA VAL A 194 15.70 5.80 -27.79
C VAL A 194 14.26 5.48 -27.43
N VAL A 195 13.54 4.91 -28.40
CA VAL A 195 12.29 4.21 -28.11
C VAL A 195 12.62 2.98 -27.28
N ALA A 196 11.87 2.78 -26.20
CA ALA A 196 11.98 1.61 -25.36
C ALA A 196 10.60 1.08 -25.01
N LYS A 197 10.55 -0.19 -24.62
CA LYS A 197 9.36 -0.84 -24.10
C LYS A 197 9.50 -0.96 -22.60
N LYS A 198 8.50 -0.51 -21.85
CA LYS A 198 8.48 -0.59 -20.39
C LYS A 198 7.35 -1.49 -19.94
N ARG A 199 7.60 -2.31 -18.93
CA ARG A 199 6.61 -3.21 -18.35
C ARG A 199 6.79 -3.33 -16.85
N PHE A 200 5.68 -3.39 -16.13
CA PHE A 200 5.66 -3.81 -14.73
C PHE A 200 5.12 -5.23 -14.61
N THR A 201 5.70 -6.01 -13.71
CA THR A 201 5.17 -7.32 -13.29
C THR A 201 5.34 -7.47 -11.78
N ILE A 202 4.58 -8.38 -11.17
CA ILE A 202 4.72 -8.70 -9.74
C ILE A 202 5.87 -9.69 -9.61
N ASP A 203 6.99 -9.28 -9.03
CA ASP A 203 8.14 -10.16 -8.74
C ASP A 203 7.85 -11.05 -7.53
N LYS A 204 7.30 -10.45 -6.48
CA LYS A 204 6.92 -11.12 -5.25
C LYS A 204 5.54 -10.63 -4.82
N ALA A 205 4.57 -11.54 -4.75
CA ALA A 205 3.25 -11.23 -4.19
C ALA A 205 3.32 -11.14 -2.65
N PRO A 206 2.56 -10.23 -2.02
CA PRO A 206 2.41 -10.19 -0.57
C PRO A 206 1.45 -11.28 -0.07
N ASP A 207 1.51 -11.62 1.21
CA ASP A 207 0.54 -12.50 1.87
C ASP A 207 -0.86 -11.86 1.91
N VAL A 208 -0.91 -10.53 2.06
CA VAL A 208 -2.13 -9.73 2.01
C VAL A 208 -1.96 -8.64 0.95
N LEU A 209 -2.60 -8.84 -0.20
CA LEU A 209 -2.58 -7.86 -1.28
C LEU A 209 -3.63 -6.77 -1.08
N THR A 210 -3.16 -5.52 -0.99
CA THR A 210 -4.03 -4.35 -1.03
C THR A 210 -4.14 -3.82 -2.45
N ILE A 211 -5.38 -3.60 -2.92
CA ILE A 211 -5.65 -3.05 -4.24
C ILE A 211 -6.40 -1.74 -4.09
N HIS A 212 -5.79 -0.66 -4.57
CA HIS A 212 -6.41 0.65 -4.65
C HIS A 212 -6.91 0.89 -6.08
N LEU A 213 -8.19 1.24 -6.22
CA LEU A 213 -8.77 1.64 -7.50
C LEU A 213 -8.71 3.16 -7.60
N LYS A 214 -7.91 3.68 -8.54
CA LYS A 214 -7.73 5.13 -8.73
C LYS A 214 -9.01 5.78 -9.28
N ARG A 215 -9.93 6.13 -8.39
CA ARG A 215 -11.21 6.77 -8.71
C ARG A 215 -11.12 8.29 -8.75
N PHE A 216 -10.11 8.85 -8.11
CA PHE A 216 -9.83 10.27 -8.07
C PHE A 216 -8.54 10.54 -8.83
N SER A 217 -8.48 11.68 -9.52
CA SER A 217 -7.30 12.10 -10.29
C SER A 217 -6.87 13.49 -9.84
N PRO A 218 -5.56 13.73 -9.64
CA PRO A 218 -5.06 15.08 -9.34
C PRO A 218 -5.24 16.04 -10.52
N PHE A 219 -5.34 15.52 -11.75
CA PHE A 219 -5.53 16.31 -12.96
C PHE A 219 -6.97 16.84 -13.11
N ASN A 220 -7.95 16.16 -12.50
CA ASN A 220 -9.36 16.55 -12.51
C ASN A 220 -9.91 16.59 -11.07
N PRO A 221 -9.54 17.60 -10.26
CA PRO A 221 -9.97 17.69 -8.87
C PRO A 221 -11.49 17.63 -8.73
N GLY A 222 -11.98 16.84 -7.77
CA GLY A 222 -13.41 16.71 -7.50
C GLY A 222 -14.17 15.74 -8.42
N GLN A 223 -13.58 15.28 -9.53
CA GLN A 223 -14.19 14.23 -10.35
C GLN A 223 -13.92 12.84 -9.78
N LYS A 224 -14.98 12.03 -9.69
CA LYS A 224 -14.91 10.64 -9.24
C LYS A 224 -15.37 9.71 -10.33
N ILE A 225 -14.56 8.70 -10.63
CA ILE A 225 -14.96 7.58 -11.49
C ILE A 225 -15.97 6.72 -10.71
N ASN A 226 -17.26 6.88 -11.01
CA ASN A 226 -18.35 6.16 -10.35
C ASN A 226 -18.70 4.82 -11.00
N LYS A 227 -18.07 4.47 -12.13
CA LYS A 227 -18.38 3.22 -12.82
C LYS A 227 -18.12 2.00 -11.94
N LYS A 228 -18.94 0.97 -12.14
CA LYS A 228 -18.75 -0.34 -11.51
C LYS A 228 -17.44 -0.94 -12.01
N VAL A 229 -16.68 -1.53 -11.08
CA VAL A 229 -15.51 -2.36 -11.39
C VAL A 229 -15.78 -3.70 -10.76
N ASP A 230 -15.97 -4.74 -11.56
CA ASP A 230 -16.30 -6.07 -11.08
C ASP A 230 -15.04 -6.76 -10.53
N PHE A 231 -15.16 -7.33 -9.32
CA PHE A 231 -14.14 -8.15 -8.69
C PHE A 231 -14.80 -9.37 -8.03
N HIS A 232 -14.07 -10.49 -8.01
CA HIS A 232 -14.55 -11.76 -7.45
C HIS A 232 -13.89 -12.03 -6.09
N PRO A 233 -14.48 -12.90 -5.25
CA PRO A 233 -13.87 -13.34 -3.99
C PRO A 233 -12.49 -14.01 -4.16
N THR A 234 -12.20 -14.54 -5.34
CA THR A 234 -10.93 -15.19 -5.68
C THR A 234 -10.27 -14.48 -6.85
N LEU A 235 -8.96 -14.26 -6.75
CA LEU A 235 -8.14 -13.62 -7.78
C LEU A 235 -6.89 -14.47 -8.07
N ASN A 236 -6.72 -14.88 -9.32
CA ASN A 236 -5.50 -15.55 -9.76
C ASN A 236 -4.45 -14.51 -10.17
N LEU A 237 -3.35 -14.40 -9.40
CA LEU A 237 -2.27 -13.47 -9.69
C LEU A 237 -1.23 -14.01 -10.69
N LYS A 238 -1.21 -15.32 -10.96
CA LYS A 238 -0.20 -15.97 -11.82
C LYS A 238 0.03 -15.25 -13.17
N PRO A 239 -0.98 -14.76 -13.90
CA PRO A 239 -0.77 -14.07 -15.17
C PRO A 239 -0.03 -12.73 -15.07
N PHE A 240 0.04 -12.14 -13.87
CA PHE A 240 0.61 -10.82 -13.60
C PHE A 240 1.98 -10.89 -12.91
N VAL A 241 2.39 -12.09 -12.51
CA VAL A 241 3.66 -12.36 -11.84
C VAL A 241 4.75 -12.50 -12.90
N SER A 242 5.96 -12.00 -12.59
CA SER A 242 7.11 -12.19 -13.48
C SER A 242 7.33 -13.69 -13.69
N ASN A 243 7.55 -14.13 -14.92
CA ASN A 243 8.06 -15.48 -15.11
C ASN A 243 9.39 -15.57 -14.37
N SER A 244 9.54 -16.60 -13.52
CA SER A 244 10.85 -17.03 -13.08
C SER A 244 11.57 -17.51 -14.33
N GLU A 245 12.27 -16.59 -15.02
CA GLU A 245 13.34 -17.04 -15.89
C GLU A 245 14.33 -17.75 -14.96
N VAL A 246 14.47 -19.05 -15.23
CA VAL A 246 15.36 -20.02 -14.57
C VAL A 246 16.77 -19.46 -14.45
#